data_AF-A0A455ULL9-F1
#
_entry.id   AF-A0A455ULL9-F1
#
_cell.length_a   1.000
_cell.length_b   1.000
_cell.length_c   1.000
_cell.angle_alpha   90.00
_cell.angle_beta   90.00
_cell.angle_gamma   90.00
#
_symmetry.space_group_name_H-M   'P 1'
#
loop_
_entity.id
_entity.type
_entity.pdbx_description
1 polymer ?
#
loop_
_entity_poly.entity_id
_entity_poly.type
_entity_poly.pdbx_seq_one_letter_code
_entity_poly.pdbx_strand_id
1 'polypeptide(L)'
;MKHLKAITFDLDDTLWDNHGVMARTEEGHYRWLLEALEAWRAARKEPALALSQESGREDYLQRRQQWAKEVPERRGDFTWLRLRALEAQLEAAGLPRSAALMWAAAAMNEFHRLRVLVTPSSGGGWFACRVGGALSVGGHHQWQYPFGATAAGCLLSGGHCGGRAVGT
;
A
#
# COMPACT_ATOMS: atom_id res chain seq x y z
N MET A 1 20.43 -40.00 19.45
CA MET A 1 20.36 -38.59 19.05
C MET A 1 19.26 -38.43 18.01
N LYS A 2 18.22 -37.63 18.28
CA LYS A 2 17.12 -37.44 17.31
C LYS A 2 17.53 -36.35 16.31
N HIS A 3 17.64 -36.73 15.04
CA HIS A 3 17.84 -35.79 13.93
C HIS A 3 16.55 -34.99 13.71
N LEU A 4 16.63 -33.66 13.81
CA LEU A 4 15.58 -32.75 13.35
C LEU A 4 15.35 -32.98 11.84
N LYS A 5 14.13 -33.33 11.44
CA LYS A 5 13.79 -33.67 10.06
C LYS A 5 13.17 -32.51 9.25
N ALA A 6 12.67 -31.48 9.92
CA ALA A 6 12.13 -30.29 9.29
C ALA A 6 12.15 -29.10 10.26
N ILE A 7 12.41 -27.91 9.73
CA ILE A 7 12.23 -26.62 10.40
C ILE A 7 11.35 -25.79 9.48
N THR A 8 10.22 -25.31 9.98
CA THR A 8 9.37 -24.33 9.28
C THR A 8 9.77 -22.94 9.75
N PHE A 9 10.29 -22.13 8.84
CA PHE A 9 10.56 -20.72 9.12
C PHE A 9 9.28 -19.93 8.89
N ASP A 10 8.79 -19.27 9.93
CA ASP A 10 7.72 -18.31 9.77
C ASP A 10 8.28 -17.06 9.07
N LEU A 11 7.63 -16.63 8.01
CA LEU A 11 8.15 -15.59 7.12
C LEU A 11 8.16 -14.21 7.77
N ASP A 12 7.29 -14.01 8.76
CA ASP A 12 6.88 -12.69 9.18
C ASP A 12 7.64 -12.18 10.42
N ASP A 13 7.95 -13.02 11.41
CA ASP A 13 8.61 -12.54 12.65
C ASP A 13 10.06 -13.02 12.85
N THR A 14 10.65 -13.74 11.88
CA THR A 14 11.98 -14.37 12.06
C THR A 14 13.13 -13.73 11.27
N LEU A 15 12.84 -12.94 10.22
CA LEU A 15 13.86 -12.43 9.28
C LEU A 15 13.83 -10.91 9.06
N TRP A 16 12.76 -10.20 9.44
CA TRP A 16 12.57 -8.77 9.13
C TRP A 16 11.75 -8.05 10.21
N ASP A 17 11.91 -6.72 10.37
CA ASP A 17 10.99 -5.90 11.19
C ASP A 17 9.67 -5.70 10.44
N ASN A 18 8.79 -6.69 10.57
CA ASN A 18 7.48 -6.69 9.95
C ASN A 18 6.50 -5.72 10.61
N HIS A 19 6.68 -5.40 11.89
CA HIS A 19 5.81 -4.48 12.59
C HIS A 19 5.91 -3.07 11.97
N GLY A 20 7.13 -2.60 11.70
CA GLY A 20 7.36 -1.33 11.02
C GLY A 20 6.81 -1.29 9.59
N VAL A 21 6.98 -2.37 8.81
CA VAL A 21 6.44 -2.47 7.44
C VAL A 21 4.91 -2.43 7.47
N MET A 22 4.28 -3.21 8.34
CA MET A 22 2.83 -3.30 8.43
C MET A 22 2.21 -1.98 8.92
N ALA A 23 2.81 -1.31 9.90
CA ALA A 23 2.33 0.00 10.35
C ALA A 23 2.39 1.06 9.23
N ARG A 24 3.50 1.12 8.47
CA ARG A 24 3.63 2.04 7.32
C ARG A 24 2.66 1.69 6.18
N THR A 25 2.47 0.40 5.91
CA THR A 25 1.54 -0.08 4.89
C THR A 25 0.11 0.31 5.26
N GLU A 26 -0.27 0.11 6.52
CA GLU A 26 -1.59 0.42 7.06
C GLU A 26 -1.89 1.92 7.07
N GLU A 27 -0.92 2.75 7.44
CA GLU A 27 -1.05 4.21 7.34
C GLU A 27 -1.15 4.66 5.88
N GLY A 28 -0.29 4.11 5.03
CA GLY A 28 -0.12 4.54 3.65
C GLY A 28 -1.34 4.28 2.76
N HIS A 29 -1.92 3.08 2.82
CA HIS A 29 -3.09 2.77 1.97
C HIS A 29 -4.32 3.56 2.40
N TYR A 30 -4.48 3.83 3.69
CA TYR A 30 -5.59 4.62 4.21
C TYR A 30 -5.45 6.10 3.83
N ARG A 31 -4.22 6.67 3.94
CA ARG A 31 -3.94 8.02 3.46
C ARG A 31 -4.24 8.15 1.96
N TRP A 32 -3.74 7.22 1.17
CA TRP A 32 -3.98 7.17 -0.27
C TRP A 32 -5.47 7.11 -0.58
N LEU A 33 -6.25 6.33 0.17
CA LEU A 33 -7.70 6.23 -0.01
C LEU A 33 -8.38 7.59 0.17
N LEU A 34 -8.03 8.34 1.21
CA LEU A 34 -8.61 9.67 1.45
C LEU A 34 -8.26 10.65 0.32
N GLU A 35 -6.98 10.72 -0.06
CA GLU A 35 -6.51 11.59 -1.15
C GLU A 35 -7.20 11.26 -2.48
N ALA A 36 -7.32 9.97 -2.80
CA ALA A 36 -7.95 9.51 -4.03
C ALA A 36 -9.47 9.74 -4.04
N LEU A 37 -10.14 9.55 -2.90
CA LEU A 37 -11.56 9.86 -2.74
C LEU A 37 -11.84 11.36 -2.86
N GLU A 38 -11.02 12.20 -2.24
CA GLU A 38 -11.13 13.65 -2.34
C GLU A 38 -11.02 14.10 -3.80
N ALA A 39 -9.99 13.64 -4.51
CA ALA A 39 -9.80 13.95 -5.93
C ALA A 39 -10.98 13.45 -6.80
N TRP A 40 -11.46 12.24 -6.56
CA TRP A 40 -12.59 11.66 -7.31
C TRP A 40 -13.90 12.43 -7.09
N ARG A 41 -14.19 12.86 -5.86
CA ARG A 41 -15.39 13.64 -5.55
C ARG A 41 -15.29 15.07 -6.05
N ALA A 42 -14.13 15.69 -5.94
CA ALA A 42 -13.87 17.02 -6.48
C ALA A 42 -14.09 17.06 -8.02
N ALA A 43 -13.62 16.06 -8.75
CA ALA A 43 -13.86 15.93 -10.19
C ALA A 43 -15.35 15.84 -10.55
N ARG A 44 -16.18 15.36 -9.62
CA ARG A 44 -17.63 15.20 -9.77
C ARG A 44 -18.43 16.35 -9.16
N LYS A 45 -17.75 17.34 -8.57
CA LYS A 45 -18.34 18.46 -7.81
C LYS A 45 -19.23 17.97 -6.65
N GLU A 46 -18.86 16.84 -6.07
CA GLU A 46 -19.52 16.28 -4.88
C GLU A 46 -18.78 16.77 -3.62
N PRO A 47 -19.48 17.01 -2.49
CA PRO A 47 -18.85 17.46 -1.25
C PRO A 47 -17.91 16.39 -0.70
N ALA A 48 -16.83 16.79 -0.02
CA ALA A 48 -15.91 15.87 0.64
C ALA A 48 -16.62 14.99 1.68
N LEU A 49 -16.10 13.78 1.90
CA LEU A 49 -16.57 12.93 2.99
C LEU A 49 -16.09 13.48 4.32
N ALA A 50 -16.89 13.28 5.37
CA ALA A 50 -16.51 13.60 6.74
C ALA A 50 -15.57 12.53 7.33
N LEU A 51 -14.48 12.24 6.63
CA LEU A 51 -13.44 11.28 7.04
C LEU A 51 -12.11 12.03 7.16
N SER A 52 -11.51 11.98 8.35
CA SER A 52 -10.15 12.48 8.57
C SER A 52 -9.15 11.32 8.61
N GLN A 53 -7.88 11.63 8.43
CA GLN A 53 -6.82 10.62 8.50
C GLN A 53 -6.75 9.95 9.88
N GLU A 54 -6.90 10.70 10.96
CA GLU A 54 -6.77 10.18 12.32
C GLU A 54 -8.05 9.44 12.75
N SER A 55 -9.18 10.15 12.82
CA SER A 55 -10.44 9.58 13.30
C SER A 55 -11.01 8.51 12.36
N GLY A 56 -10.83 8.69 11.06
CA GLY A 56 -11.25 7.70 10.07
C GLY A 56 -10.38 6.43 10.15
N ARG A 57 -9.06 6.55 10.30
CA ARG A 57 -8.21 5.35 10.45
C ARG A 57 -8.56 4.60 11.72
N GLU A 58 -8.82 5.31 12.80
CA GLU A 58 -9.25 4.69 14.07
C GLU A 58 -10.58 3.93 13.89
N ASP A 59 -11.60 4.54 13.30
CA ASP A 59 -12.89 3.89 13.02
C ASP A 59 -12.72 2.64 12.14
N TYR A 60 -11.88 2.71 11.10
CA TYR A 60 -11.55 1.55 10.27
C TYR A 60 -10.90 0.41 11.07
N LEU A 61 -9.93 0.72 11.94
CA LEU A 61 -9.26 -0.28 12.79
C LEU A 61 -10.23 -0.90 13.81
N GLN A 62 -11.14 -0.11 14.37
CA GLN A 62 -12.18 -0.58 15.28
C GLN A 62 -13.14 -1.54 14.56
N ARG A 63 -13.61 -1.18 13.36
CA ARG A 63 -14.47 -2.06 12.53
C ARG A 63 -13.79 -3.36 12.17
N ARG A 64 -12.48 -3.33 11.88
CA ARG A 64 -11.70 -4.55 11.59
C ARG A 64 -11.68 -5.51 12.79
N GLN A 65 -11.51 -4.97 14.00
CA GLN A 65 -11.58 -5.76 15.23
C GLN A 65 -12.99 -6.29 15.49
N GLN A 66 -14.02 -5.49 15.17
CA GLN A 66 -15.41 -5.90 15.32
C GLN A 66 -15.74 -7.10 14.41
N TRP A 67 -15.35 -7.04 13.14
CA TRP A 67 -15.54 -8.16 12.20
C TRP A 67 -14.84 -9.45 12.65
N ALA A 68 -13.65 -9.34 13.23
CA ALA A 68 -12.93 -10.51 13.75
C ALA A 68 -13.64 -11.16 14.95
N LYS A 69 -14.44 -10.39 15.71
CA LYS A 69 -15.27 -10.89 16.82
C LYS A 69 -16.58 -11.48 16.32
N GLU A 70 -17.21 -10.83 15.34
CA GLU A 70 -18.51 -11.23 14.79
C GLU A 70 -18.42 -12.48 13.91
N VAL A 71 -17.28 -12.68 13.23
CA VAL A 71 -17.06 -13.78 12.29
C VAL A 71 -15.77 -14.53 12.67
N PRO A 72 -15.77 -15.30 13.79
CA PRO A 72 -14.58 -15.93 14.33
C PRO A 72 -13.87 -16.88 13.35
N GLU A 73 -14.62 -17.51 12.44
CA GLU A 73 -14.10 -18.37 11.38
C GLU A 73 -13.24 -17.62 10.36
N ARG A 74 -13.42 -16.30 10.23
CA ARG A 74 -12.63 -15.42 9.38
C ARG A 74 -11.59 -14.58 10.13
N ARG A 75 -11.40 -14.80 11.44
CA ARG A 75 -10.48 -13.99 12.25
C ARG A 75 -9.04 -13.96 11.73
N GLY A 76 -8.61 -15.01 11.02
CA GLY A 76 -7.28 -15.11 10.40
C GLY A 76 -7.23 -14.62 8.95
N ASP A 77 -8.38 -14.31 8.33
CA ASP A 77 -8.46 -13.80 6.97
C ASP A 77 -8.31 -12.28 6.98
N PHE A 78 -7.06 -11.84 7.10
CA PHE A 78 -6.71 -10.43 7.21
C PHE A 78 -7.08 -9.59 5.99
N THR A 79 -7.21 -10.20 4.80
CA THR A 79 -7.65 -9.49 3.59
C THR A 79 -9.15 -9.25 3.67
N TRP A 80 -9.92 -10.28 4.00
CA TRP A 80 -11.37 -10.15 4.15
C TRP A 80 -11.75 -9.13 5.23
N LEU A 81 -11.09 -9.17 6.38
CA LEU A 81 -11.34 -8.24 7.49
C LEU A 81 -11.12 -6.77 7.08
N ARG A 82 -10.06 -6.48 6.33
CA ARG A 82 -9.79 -5.12 5.84
C ARG A 82 -10.82 -4.65 4.83
N LEU A 83 -11.18 -5.50 3.86
CA LEU A 83 -12.21 -5.19 2.88
C LEU A 83 -13.54 -4.86 3.56
N ARG A 84 -14.01 -5.74 4.44
CA ARG A 84 -15.30 -5.53 5.14
C ARG A 84 -15.30 -4.28 6.02
N ALA A 85 -14.19 -3.98 6.68
CA ALA A 85 -14.06 -2.77 7.49
C ALA A 85 -14.13 -1.50 6.63
N LEU A 86 -13.39 -1.45 5.51
CA LEU A 86 -13.40 -0.32 4.58
C LEU A 86 -14.76 -0.14 3.91
N GLU A 87 -15.37 -1.22 3.42
CA GLU A 87 -16.71 -1.19 2.83
C GLU A 87 -17.73 -0.59 3.81
N ALA A 88 -17.77 -1.11 5.05
CA ALA A 88 -18.70 -0.66 6.07
C ALA A 88 -18.47 0.80 6.47
N GLN A 89 -17.22 1.25 6.56
CA GLN A 89 -16.89 2.65 6.85
C GLN A 89 -17.34 3.57 5.71
N LEU A 90 -17.03 3.21 4.46
CA LEU A 90 -17.35 4.05 3.30
C LEU A 90 -18.86 4.15 3.09
N GLU A 91 -19.60 3.06 3.27
CA GLU A 91 -21.07 3.09 3.27
C GLU A 91 -21.61 3.99 4.38
N ALA A 92 -21.07 3.89 5.61
CA ALA A 92 -21.46 4.75 6.72
C ALA A 92 -21.13 6.23 6.50
N ALA A 93 -20.06 6.53 5.74
CA ALA A 93 -19.70 7.87 5.32
C ALA A 93 -20.58 8.42 4.18
N GLY A 94 -21.50 7.61 3.64
CA GLY A 94 -22.48 8.02 2.64
C GLY A 94 -22.12 7.64 1.20
N LEU A 95 -21.15 6.75 0.97
CA LEU A 95 -20.94 6.19 -0.37
C LEU A 95 -22.05 5.19 -0.70
N PRO A 96 -22.53 5.15 -1.96
CA PRO A 96 -23.34 4.03 -2.41
C PRO A 96 -22.50 2.75 -2.33
N ARG A 97 -23.14 1.64 -1.97
CA ARG A 97 -22.48 0.34 -1.77
C ARG A 97 -21.55 -0.07 -2.91
N SER A 98 -21.94 0.15 -4.16
CA SER A 98 -21.10 -0.16 -5.32
C SER A 98 -19.79 0.64 -5.33
N ALA A 99 -19.84 1.92 -4.97
CA ALA A 99 -18.64 2.75 -4.85
C ALA A 99 -17.81 2.32 -3.63
N ALA A 100 -18.44 2.00 -2.49
CA ALA A 100 -17.74 1.52 -1.31
C ALA A 100 -16.96 0.23 -1.59
N LEU A 101 -17.57 -0.74 -2.29
CA LEU A 101 -16.90 -1.97 -2.73
C LEU A 101 -15.70 -1.69 -3.65
N MET A 102 -15.89 -0.83 -4.65
CA MET A 102 -14.84 -0.45 -5.60
C MET A 102 -13.65 0.21 -4.88
N TRP A 103 -13.92 1.15 -3.98
CA TRP A 103 -12.90 1.90 -3.25
C TRP A 103 -12.18 1.06 -2.20
N ALA A 104 -12.89 0.16 -1.50
CA ALA A 104 -12.26 -0.81 -0.60
C ALA A 104 -11.29 -1.73 -1.34
N ALA A 105 -11.67 -2.23 -2.53
CA ALA A 105 -10.79 -3.03 -3.37
C ALA A 105 -9.57 -2.22 -3.86
N ALA A 106 -9.77 -0.96 -4.26
CA ALA A 106 -8.68 -0.09 -4.70
C ALA A 106 -7.67 0.21 -3.57
N ALA A 107 -8.16 0.48 -2.36
CA ALA A 107 -7.30 0.66 -1.19
C ALA A 107 -6.52 -0.62 -0.84
N MET A 108 -7.15 -1.79 -0.97
CA MET A 108 -6.44 -3.06 -0.78
C MET A 108 -5.37 -3.32 -1.83
N ASN A 109 -5.58 -2.91 -3.08
CA ASN A 109 -4.53 -2.98 -4.09
C ASN A 109 -3.33 -2.09 -3.70
N GLU A 110 -3.59 -0.89 -3.18
CA GLU A 110 -2.54 -0.01 -2.67
C GLU A 110 -1.83 -0.61 -1.45
N PHE A 111 -2.56 -1.23 -0.53
CA PHE A 111 -1.99 -1.99 0.58
C PHE A 111 -1.01 -3.06 0.09
N HIS A 112 -1.42 -3.86 -0.90
CA HIS A 112 -0.56 -4.89 -1.48
C HIS A 112 0.68 -4.30 -2.15
N ARG A 113 0.54 -3.17 -2.86
CA ARG A 113 1.66 -2.44 -3.47
C ARG A 113 2.66 -1.97 -2.43
N LEU A 114 2.18 -1.37 -1.34
CA LEU A 114 2.99 -0.87 -0.23
C LEU A 114 3.68 -2.01 0.54
N ARG A 115 3.02 -3.16 0.73
CA ARG A 115 3.58 -4.31 1.45
C ARG A 115 4.76 -4.94 0.72
N VAL A 116 4.83 -4.83 -0.60
CA VAL A 116 5.96 -5.33 -1.40
C VAL A 116 7.17 -4.37 -1.36
N LEU A 117 6.98 -3.12 -0.91
CA LEU A 117 8.07 -2.16 -0.70
C LEU A 117 8.79 -2.41 0.63
N VAL A 118 9.61 -3.45 0.66
CA VAL A 118 10.42 -3.80 1.84
C VAL A 118 11.78 -3.12 1.73
N THR A 119 12.11 -2.25 2.69
CA THR A 119 13.49 -1.81 2.91
C THR A 119 14.19 -2.89 3.75
N PRO A 120 15.29 -3.50 3.29
CA PRO A 120 16.05 -4.43 4.12
C PRO A 120 16.48 -3.72 5.41
N SER A 121 16.33 -4.37 6.56
CA SER A 121 16.81 -3.82 7.83
C SER A 121 18.32 -3.58 7.74
N SER A 122 18.79 -2.50 8.36
CA SER A 122 20.18 -1.99 8.30
C SER A 122 21.24 -2.90 8.95
N GLY A 123 20.96 -4.20 9.13
CA GLY A 123 21.89 -5.22 9.62
C GLY A 123 22.36 -6.24 8.58
N GLY A 124 21.90 -6.17 7.32
CA GLY A 124 22.28 -7.10 6.24
C GLY A 124 22.71 -6.42 4.93
N GLY A 125 23.10 -5.15 5.00
CA GLY A 125 23.37 -4.29 3.84
C GLY A 125 24.71 -4.53 3.13
N TRP A 126 25.11 -5.79 2.93
CA TRP A 126 26.33 -6.13 2.17
C TRP A 126 26.11 -7.34 1.28
N PHE A 127 25.20 -7.26 0.31
CA PHE A 127 25.35 -7.94 -0.99
C PHE A 127 24.49 -7.22 -2.04
N ALA A 128 24.98 -6.10 -2.53
CA ALA A 128 24.51 -5.53 -3.79
C ALA A 128 25.70 -5.37 -4.74
N CYS A 129 25.57 -6.06 -5.87
CA CYS A 129 26.18 -5.77 -7.17
C CYS A 129 27.65 -6.21 -7.43
N ARG A 130 27.79 -7.44 -7.93
CA ARG A 130 28.49 -7.68 -9.21
C ARG A 130 28.04 -8.98 -9.87
N VAL A 131 26.96 -8.93 -10.64
CA VAL A 131 26.86 -9.72 -11.87
C VAL A 131 26.34 -8.77 -12.94
N GLY A 132 27.28 -8.20 -13.69
CA GLY A 132 26.97 -7.69 -15.01
C GLY A 132 26.68 -8.87 -15.92
N GLY A 133 25.64 -8.76 -16.75
CA GLY A 133 25.34 -9.71 -17.81
C GLY A 133 23.92 -10.25 -17.76
N ALA A 134 23.05 -9.56 -18.50
CA ALA A 134 21.86 -10.11 -19.14
C ALA A 134 20.91 -10.97 -18.28
N LEU A 135 19.95 -10.33 -17.63
CA LEU A 135 18.60 -10.87 -17.51
C LEU A 135 17.61 -9.72 -17.51
N SER A 136 16.98 -9.51 -18.66
CA SER A 136 15.76 -8.73 -18.78
C SER A 136 14.66 -9.49 -18.03
N VAL A 137 14.17 -8.95 -16.92
CA VAL A 137 12.91 -9.41 -16.33
C VAL A 137 11.86 -8.36 -16.71
N GLY A 138 11.27 -8.58 -17.87
CA GLY A 138 10.12 -7.82 -18.34
C GLY A 138 8.88 -8.20 -17.53
N GLY A 139 8.49 -7.33 -16.61
CA GLY A 139 7.14 -7.31 -16.03
C GLY A 139 6.33 -6.24 -16.72
N HIS A 140 5.81 -6.51 -17.92
CA HIS A 140 4.79 -5.65 -18.53
C HIS A 140 3.45 -5.87 -17.83
N HIS A 141 3.25 -5.24 -16.68
CA HIS A 141 1.92 -5.00 -16.13
C HIS A 141 1.69 -3.49 -16.01
N GLN A 142 1.21 -2.93 -17.11
CA GLN A 142 0.61 -1.60 -17.15
C GLN A 142 -0.73 -1.68 -16.41
N TRP A 143 -0.74 -1.38 -15.11
CA TRP A 143 -1.98 -1.21 -14.36
C TRP A 143 -2.56 0.16 -14.73
N GLN A 144 -3.50 0.16 -15.69
CA GLN A 144 -4.35 1.30 -15.94
C GLN A 144 -5.31 1.46 -14.75
N TYR A 145 -5.08 2.49 -13.93
CA TYR A 145 -6.10 3.03 -13.07
C TYR A 145 -7.31 3.41 -13.94
N PRO A 146 -8.56 3.16 -13.52
CA PRO A 146 -9.73 3.46 -14.33
C PRO A 146 -9.93 4.96 -14.62
N PHE A 147 -9.13 5.85 -14.02
CA PHE A 147 -9.17 7.28 -14.28
C PHE A 147 -7.76 7.85 -14.37
N GLY A 148 -7.49 8.58 -15.46
CA GLY A 148 -6.20 9.19 -15.78
C GLY A 148 -5.80 10.31 -14.83
N ALA A 149 -5.42 9.96 -13.61
CA ALA A 149 -4.69 10.84 -12.72
C ALA A 149 -3.21 10.77 -13.09
N THR A 150 -2.78 11.65 -14.00
CA THR A 150 -1.36 11.92 -14.21
C THR A 150 -0.82 12.55 -12.93
N ALA A 151 -0.03 11.80 -12.16
CA ALA A 151 0.70 12.36 -11.02
C ALA A 151 1.63 13.45 -11.57
N ALA A 152 1.36 14.70 -11.21
CA ALA A 152 2.20 15.84 -11.53
C ALA A 152 3.62 15.58 -10.99
N GLY A 153 4.59 15.54 -11.90
CA GLY A 153 5.98 15.27 -11.58
C GLY A 153 6.57 16.34 -10.66
N CYS A 154 7.23 15.88 -9.60
CA CYS A 154 8.21 16.66 -8.85
C CYS A 154 9.33 17.11 -9.80
N LEU A 155 9.29 18.37 -10.23
CA LEU A 155 10.44 19.06 -10.79
C LEU A 155 11.30 19.57 -9.62
N LEU A 156 12.30 18.78 -9.24
CA LEU A 156 13.45 19.26 -8.47
C LEU A 156 14.73 18.72 -9.11
N SER A 157 15.48 19.62 -9.72
CA SER A 157 16.96 19.74 -9.68
C SER A 157 17.51 20.28 -11.00
N GLY A 158 17.57 21.61 -11.12
CA GLY A 158 18.46 22.28 -12.08
C GLY A 158 19.88 22.34 -11.51
N GLY A 159 20.65 21.27 -11.68
CA GLY A 159 22.09 21.25 -11.41
C GLY A 159 22.86 21.52 -12.70
N HIS A 160 23.41 22.73 -12.82
CA HIS A 160 24.30 23.14 -13.91
C HIS A 160 25.63 22.38 -13.83
N CYS A 161 25.97 21.60 -14.87
CA CYS A 161 27.35 21.23 -15.19
C CYS A 161 27.53 21.31 -16.71
N GLY A 162 27.79 22.52 -17.21
CA GLY A 162 28.18 22.75 -18.60
C GLY A 162 29.67 22.49 -18.80
N GLY A 163 30.00 21.39 -19.47
CA GLY A 163 31.33 21.08 -19.96
C GLY A 163 31.77 22.08 -21.02
N ARG A 164 33.01 22.55 -20.91
CA ARG A 164 33.69 23.44 -21.86
C ARG A 164 34.28 22.57 -22.98
N ALA A 165 33.77 22.71 -24.21
CA ALA A 165 34.39 22.15 -25.41
C ALA A 165 35.11 23.27 -26.18
N VAL A 166 36.29 22.92 -26.70
CA VAL A 166 37.25 23.74 -27.46
C VAL A 166 36.96 23.62 -28.96
N GLY A 167 37.26 24.68 -29.73
CA GLY A 167 37.34 24.71 -31.20
C GLY A 167 36.22 25.56 -31.81
N THR A 168 36.46 26.59 -32.60
CA THR A 168 37.63 27.06 -33.38
C THR A 168 37.62 28.58 -33.46
#